data_AF-A0A6P4EVA7-F1
#
_entry.id   AF-A0A6P4EVA7-F1
#
_cell.length_a   1.000
_cell.length_b   1.000
_cell.length_c   1.000
_cell.angle_alpha   90.00
_cell.angle_beta   90.00
_cell.angle_gamma   90.00
#
_symmetry.space_group_name_H-M   'P 1'
#
loop_
_entity.id
_entity.type
_entity.pdbx_description
1 polymer ?
#
loop_
_entity_poly.entity_id
_entity_poly.type
_entity_poly.pdbx_seq_one_letter_code
_entity_poly.pdbx_strand_id
1 'polypeptide(L)'
;MQSEASSRGDLTDVSIADNEDTIEQLKELRFNEKNLIIYSPPGTNDELSARYLYSFAFATFKRRSPGFIQDLVTCLRIREPEIIKECGDYAHFDLKRTIWSLELLREEMINNEEFQIFRVKAPDTESWNAFLMGLTEDRRQWFSAVWIHAECYMYRRIWSIFQRSDTLANYDYFGDQKMSATRNLTPMMRGILVATRKLMRSKQNFQHLLKLSTWGNRCDLSITTKGPDANIFHRISEYDADLLADQSANIWEDLTEACEPIYVDIVCDNAGFELFTDLLLAEYIIESGLARRVRFHVKAIPWFISDVTHQDFNWMLNYFRKHEFKEFRAFGRRIHGYIRDRSFILCDKSYFWTSGYDCSQMKRMQPCLYVYISEAALVIFKGDLNYRKLLGDINYNSTDKFSDCLRGFQPTSVCALRAIKSDIYCGLPVCTVEWLTEDNPEWMISGEKAVIQVAIKHRLSGDIIV
;
A
#
# COMPACT_ATOMS: atom_id res chain seq x y z
N MET A 1 71.09 22.11 -29.11
CA MET A 1 69.93 22.42 -29.97
C MET A 1 68.83 21.48 -29.48
N GLN A 2 67.78 21.91 -28.76
CA GLN A 2 66.69 22.80 -29.19
C GLN A 2 66.08 22.32 -30.52
N SER A 3 64.77 22.08 -30.68
CA SER A 3 63.61 22.02 -29.76
C SER A 3 62.53 21.09 -30.40
N GLU A 4 61.27 20.90 -29.97
CA GLU A 4 60.39 21.58 -29.00
C GLU A 4 59.39 20.56 -28.37
N ALA A 5 58.18 20.98 -27.96
CA ALA A 5 57.18 20.11 -27.29
C ALA A 5 55.79 20.09 -27.99
N SER A 6 55.04 18.99 -27.81
CA SER A 6 53.59 18.95 -28.08
C SER A 6 52.88 17.87 -27.24
N SER A 7 52.72 18.11 -25.94
CA SER A 7 51.76 17.40 -25.09
C SER A 7 50.39 18.08 -25.20
N ARG A 8 49.45 17.48 -25.94
CA ARG A 8 48.06 17.97 -26.05
C ARG A 8 47.09 16.79 -26.16
N GLY A 9 46.15 16.72 -25.21
CA GLY A 9 45.16 15.66 -25.05
C GLY A 9 45.29 15.03 -23.66
N ASP A 10 44.40 15.43 -22.74
CA ASP A 10 44.07 14.85 -21.41
C ASP A 10 43.68 15.91 -20.33
N LEU A 11 43.45 17.18 -20.69
CA LEU A 11 43.08 18.25 -19.74
C LEU A 11 41.65 18.82 -19.90
N THR A 12 40.85 18.28 -20.81
CA THR A 12 39.52 18.85 -21.14
C THR A 12 38.33 18.15 -20.50
N ASP A 13 38.38 16.84 -20.23
CA ASP A 13 37.18 16.12 -19.77
C ASP A 13 37.00 16.21 -18.24
N VAL A 14 38.10 16.19 -17.46
CA VAL A 14 38.06 16.29 -15.99
C VAL A 14 37.47 17.63 -15.54
N SER A 15 37.83 18.73 -16.20
CA SER A 15 37.38 20.08 -15.82
C SER A 15 35.94 20.40 -16.22
N ILE A 16 35.31 19.61 -17.09
CA ILE A 16 33.90 19.77 -17.45
C ILE A 16 33.03 18.99 -16.46
N ALA A 17 33.39 17.75 -16.13
CA ALA A 17 32.69 16.93 -15.13
C ALA A 17 32.65 17.61 -13.75
N ASP A 18 33.80 18.11 -13.26
CA ASP A 18 33.89 18.85 -11.98
C ASP A 18 32.96 20.09 -11.96
N ASN A 19 32.75 20.75 -13.11
CA ASN A 19 31.85 21.89 -13.22
C ASN A 19 30.38 21.48 -13.26
N GLU A 20 30.01 20.39 -13.93
CA GLU A 20 28.62 19.90 -13.96
C GLU A 20 28.16 19.43 -12.58
N ASP A 21 28.97 18.65 -11.87
CA ASP A 21 28.69 18.22 -10.49
C ASP A 21 28.58 19.41 -9.53
N THR A 22 29.47 20.39 -9.64
CA THR A 22 29.41 21.63 -8.85
C THR A 22 28.12 22.43 -9.14
N ILE A 23 27.71 22.50 -10.41
CA ILE A 23 26.46 23.17 -10.82
C ILE A 23 25.24 22.44 -10.26
N GLU A 24 25.21 21.11 -10.27
CA GLU A 24 24.09 20.34 -9.74
C GLU A 24 23.98 20.46 -8.21
N GLN A 25 25.12 20.38 -7.49
CA GLN A 25 25.18 20.65 -6.04
C GLN A 25 24.65 22.06 -5.71
N LEU A 26 25.01 23.08 -6.49
CA LEU A 26 24.50 24.45 -6.31
C LEU A 26 22.99 24.58 -6.59
N LYS A 27 22.43 23.81 -7.54
CA LYS A 27 20.98 23.73 -7.73
C LYS A 27 20.29 23.05 -6.56
N GLU A 28 20.85 21.96 -6.04
CA GLU A 28 20.30 21.22 -4.91
C GLU A 28 20.33 22.06 -3.62
N LEU A 29 21.43 22.76 -3.34
CA LEU A 29 21.50 23.72 -2.23
C LEU A 29 20.45 24.83 -2.35
N ARG A 30 20.32 25.48 -3.53
CA ARG A 30 19.28 26.50 -3.77
C ARG A 30 17.87 25.95 -3.64
N PHE A 31 17.63 24.70 -4.05
CA PHE A 31 16.35 24.03 -3.86
C PHE A 31 16.07 23.78 -2.37
N ASN A 32 17.07 23.33 -1.62
CA ASN A 32 16.94 23.05 -0.19
C ASN A 32 16.69 24.34 0.62
N GLU A 33 17.39 25.43 0.30
CA GLU A 33 17.16 26.77 0.85
C GLU A 33 15.76 27.30 0.52
N LYS A 34 15.36 27.28 -0.77
CA LYS A 34 14.03 27.76 -1.23
C LYS A 34 12.89 27.04 -0.48
N ASN A 35 13.00 25.74 -0.30
CA ASN A 35 11.92 24.90 0.23
C ASN A 35 12.05 24.60 1.73
N LEU A 36 12.99 25.27 2.43
CA LEU A 36 13.20 25.11 3.88
C LEU A 36 13.39 23.64 4.29
N ILE A 37 14.29 22.95 3.58
CA ILE A 37 14.66 21.56 3.82
C ILE A 37 15.54 21.46 5.08
N ILE A 38 15.18 20.52 5.94
CA ILE A 38 15.76 20.23 7.25
C ILE A 38 16.78 19.10 7.08
N TYR A 39 18.00 19.32 7.57
CA TYR A 39 19.10 18.35 7.45
C TYR A 39 19.17 17.35 8.61
N SER A 40 18.39 17.53 9.68
CA SER A 40 18.21 16.48 10.70
C SER A 40 17.14 15.47 10.26
N PRO A 41 17.12 14.25 10.83
CA PRO A 41 15.93 13.39 10.78
C PRO A 41 14.73 14.06 11.46
N PRO A 42 13.50 13.57 11.24
CA PRO A 42 12.33 13.95 12.03
C PRO A 42 12.55 13.67 13.53
N GLY A 43 12.05 14.55 14.38
CA GLY A 43 12.02 14.34 15.83
C GLY A 43 10.96 13.31 16.24
N THR A 44 11.02 12.85 17.49
CA THR A 44 10.00 11.95 18.05
C THR A 44 8.65 12.68 18.12
N ASN A 45 7.60 12.04 17.59
CA ASN A 45 6.25 12.56 17.39
C ASN A 45 6.11 13.66 16.32
N ASP A 46 7.15 13.94 15.54
CA ASP A 46 7.00 14.76 14.33
C ASP A 46 6.22 13.98 13.26
N GLU A 47 5.46 14.70 12.43
CA GLU A 47 4.84 14.13 11.23
C GLU A 47 5.90 13.92 10.15
N LEU A 48 5.94 12.73 9.57
CA LEU A 48 6.80 12.41 8.43
C LEU A 48 6.42 13.30 7.25
N SER A 49 7.41 13.98 6.68
CA SER A 49 7.24 14.88 5.55
C SER A 49 8.53 14.93 4.73
N ALA A 50 8.44 15.32 3.48
CA ALA A 50 9.60 15.52 2.62
C ALA A 50 10.41 16.78 2.97
N ARG A 51 10.19 17.42 4.13
CA ARG A 51 11.07 18.48 4.63
C ARG A 51 12.40 17.92 5.12
N TYR A 52 12.44 16.69 5.61
CA TYR A 52 13.63 16.09 6.19
C TYR A 52 14.48 15.41 5.12
N LEU A 53 15.68 15.94 4.82
CA LEU A 53 16.54 15.54 3.69
C LEU A 53 16.83 14.03 3.65
N TYR A 54 17.05 13.42 4.82
CA TYR A 54 17.39 12.01 4.98
C TYR A 54 16.16 11.10 5.18
N SER A 55 14.94 11.63 5.12
CA SER A 55 13.71 10.81 5.18
C SER A 55 13.44 10.11 3.84
N PHE A 56 12.73 8.98 3.91
CA PHE A 56 12.25 8.32 2.71
C PHE A 56 11.16 9.11 1.99
N ALA A 57 10.44 9.98 2.73
CA ALA A 57 9.53 10.98 2.18
C ALA A 57 10.24 11.93 1.20
N PHE A 58 11.40 12.51 1.57
CA PHE A 58 12.18 13.39 0.69
C PHE A 58 12.63 12.64 -0.57
N ALA A 59 13.22 11.45 -0.43
CA ALA A 59 13.60 10.63 -1.58
C ALA A 59 12.39 10.30 -2.49
N THR A 60 11.22 10.11 -1.89
CA THR A 60 9.96 9.84 -2.60
C THR A 60 9.53 11.04 -3.44
N PHE A 61 9.39 12.25 -2.90
CA PHE A 61 8.98 13.40 -3.72
C PHE A 61 10.08 14.02 -4.57
N LYS A 62 11.34 13.96 -4.16
CA LYS A 62 12.47 14.49 -4.95
C LYS A 62 12.77 13.66 -6.18
N ARG A 63 12.55 12.33 -6.12
CA ARG A 63 12.98 11.39 -7.19
C ARG A 63 11.88 10.41 -7.59
N ARG A 64 11.38 9.59 -6.66
CA ARG A 64 10.56 8.40 -6.99
C ARG A 64 9.22 8.77 -7.63
N SER A 65 8.49 9.72 -7.05
CA SER A 65 7.15 10.08 -7.51
C SER A 65 7.16 10.87 -8.83
N PRO A 66 8.04 11.87 -9.05
CA PRO A 66 8.20 12.48 -10.39
C PRO A 66 8.69 11.50 -11.46
N GLY A 67 9.52 10.51 -11.09
CA GLY A 67 9.91 9.38 -11.95
C GLY A 67 8.71 8.51 -12.32
N PHE A 68 7.92 8.09 -11.33
CA PHE A 68 6.71 7.31 -11.52
C PHE A 68 5.68 7.99 -12.45
N ILE A 69 5.46 9.31 -12.35
CA ILE A 69 4.60 10.03 -13.30
C ILE A 69 5.19 9.99 -14.72
N GLN A 70 6.51 10.09 -14.87
CA GLN A 70 7.20 9.97 -16.16
C GLN A 70 7.07 8.55 -16.76
N ASP A 71 7.16 7.51 -15.93
CA ASP A 71 6.98 6.11 -16.33
C ASP A 71 5.53 5.86 -16.76
N LEU A 72 4.54 6.40 -16.02
CA LEU A 72 3.12 6.34 -16.39
C LEU A 72 2.86 7.03 -17.72
N VAL A 73 3.40 8.24 -17.95
CA VAL A 73 3.32 8.94 -19.24
C VAL A 73 3.95 8.12 -20.37
N THR A 74 5.10 7.50 -20.12
CA THR A 74 5.79 6.65 -21.10
C THR A 74 4.98 5.40 -21.44
N CYS A 75 4.42 4.74 -20.44
CA CYS A 75 3.52 3.59 -20.60
C CYS A 75 2.29 3.96 -21.44
N LEU A 76 1.61 5.06 -21.10
CA LEU A 76 0.44 5.55 -21.83
C LEU A 76 0.76 5.88 -23.31
N ARG A 77 1.93 6.44 -23.61
CA ARG A 77 2.40 6.68 -24.99
C ARG A 77 2.63 5.39 -25.77
N ILE A 78 3.34 4.43 -25.18
CA ILE A 78 3.63 3.13 -25.81
C ILE A 78 2.32 2.37 -26.11
N ARG A 79 1.36 2.45 -25.19
CA ARG A 79 0.09 1.70 -25.23
C ARG A 79 -1.05 2.41 -25.97
N GLU A 80 -0.80 3.57 -26.55
CA GLU A 80 -1.80 4.34 -27.31
C GLU A 80 -2.61 3.48 -28.34
N PRO A 81 -2.00 2.57 -29.13
CA PRO A 81 -2.75 1.72 -30.06
C PRO A 81 -3.73 0.75 -29.38
N GLU A 82 -3.41 0.28 -28.18
CA GLU A 82 -4.26 -0.61 -27.39
C GLU A 82 -5.40 0.18 -26.73
N ILE A 83 -5.07 1.36 -26.19
CA ILE A 83 -6.04 2.28 -25.57
C ILE A 83 -7.08 2.74 -26.61
N ILE A 84 -6.66 3.07 -27.84
CA ILE A 84 -7.58 3.39 -28.93
C ILE A 84 -8.48 2.20 -29.29
N LYS A 85 -7.93 0.98 -29.28
CA LYS A 85 -8.71 -0.24 -29.55
C LYS A 85 -9.72 -0.58 -28.44
N GLU A 86 -9.42 -0.24 -27.20
CA GLU A 86 -10.28 -0.48 -26.03
C GLU A 86 -11.33 0.63 -25.82
N CYS A 87 -10.92 1.88 -25.96
CA CYS A 87 -11.71 3.07 -25.62
C CYS A 87 -12.26 3.84 -26.84
N GLY A 88 -11.90 3.43 -28.06
CA GLY A 88 -12.36 4.01 -29.34
C GLY A 88 -11.47 5.13 -29.88
N ASP A 89 -11.66 5.50 -31.15
CA ASP A 89 -10.79 6.43 -31.90
C ASP A 89 -10.58 7.80 -31.23
N TYR A 90 -11.61 8.32 -30.56
CA TYR A 90 -11.54 9.60 -29.84
C TYR A 90 -10.58 9.56 -28.63
N ALA A 91 -10.26 8.37 -28.12
CA ALA A 91 -9.32 8.21 -27.02
C ALA A 91 -7.93 8.78 -27.33
N HIS A 92 -7.53 8.87 -28.60
CA HIS A 92 -6.29 9.53 -29.02
C HIS A 92 -6.16 10.98 -28.51
N PHE A 93 -7.23 11.78 -28.69
CA PHE A 93 -7.22 13.20 -28.30
C PHE A 93 -7.27 13.36 -26.79
N ASP A 94 -8.04 12.52 -26.12
CA ASP A 94 -8.16 12.51 -24.67
C ASP A 94 -6.89 11.99 -23.98
N LEU A 95 -6.20 11.02 -24.58
CA LEU A 95 -4.92 10.51 -24.10
C LEU A 95 -3.83 11.58 -24.16
N LYS A 96 -3.75 12.34 -25.25
CA LYS A 96 -2.83 13.51 -25.36
C LYS A 96 -3.09 14.55 -24.27
N ARG A 97 -4.36 14.87 -24.01
CA ARG A 97 -4.78 15.81 -22.96
C ARG A 97 -4.50 15.28 -21.54
N THR A 98 -4.66 13.98 -21.33
CA THR A 98 -4.31 13.26 -20.09
C THR A 98 -2.81 13.29 -19.85
N ILE A 99 -1.99 12.91 -20.84
CA ILE A 99 -0.52 12.94 -20.77
C ILE A 99 -0.02 14.35 -20.42
N TRP A 100 -0.49 15.39 -21.12
CA TRP A 100 -0.10 16.77 -20.80
C TRP A 100 -0.46 17.17 -19.36
N SER A 101 -1.61 16.73 -18.87
CA SER A 101 -2.03 17.02 -17.49
C SER A 101 -1.21 16.25 -16.43
N LEU A 102 -0.67 15.07 -16.78
CA LEU A 102 0.27 14.31 -15.94
C LEU A 102 1.65 14.96 -15.95
N GLU A 103 2.12 15.46 -17.09
CA GLU A 103 3.38 16.22 -17.19
C GLU A 103 3.29 17.51 -16.34
N LEU A 104 2.17 18.24 -16.37
CA LEU A 104 1.94 19.38 -15.46
C LEU A 104 1.96 18.96 -13.97
N LEU A 105 1.31 17.85 -13.60
CA LEU A 105 1.35 17.34 -12.22
C LEU A 105 2.78 17.02 -11.77
N ARG A 106 3.59 16.44 -12.66
CA ARG A 106 5.01 16.17 -12.40
C ARG A 106 5.81 17.45 -12.15
N GLU A 107 5.60 18.49 -12.96
CA GLU A 107 6.27 19.77 -12.77
C GLU A 107 5.83 20.49 -11.48
N GLU A 108 4.55 20.43 -11.11
CA GLU A 108 4.06 20.93 -9.81
C GLU A 108 4.80 20.29 -8.63
N MET A 109 5.05 18.97 -8.71
CA MET A 109 5.79 18.23 -7.68
C MET A 109 7.27 18.61 -7.63
N ILE A 110 7.93 18.71 -8.79
CA ILE A 110 9.36 19.08 -8.89
C ILE A 110 9.61 20.50 -8.35
N ASN A 111 8.68 21.43 -8.59
CA ASN A 111 8.83 22.83 -8.17
C ASN A 111 8.37 23.11 -6.73
N ASN A 112 7.81 22.10 -6.05
CA ASN A 112 7.19 22.18 -4.72
C ASN A 112 6.01 23.18 -4.67
N GLU A 113 5.12 23.11 -5.67
CA GLU A 113 3.94 23.97 -5.75
C GLU A 113 2.88 23.62 -4.68
N GLU A 114 1.96 24.56 -4.43
CA GLU A 114 0.84 24.36 -3.51
C GLU A 114 -0.26 23.45 -4.10
N PHE A 115 -0.87 22.64 -3.24
CA PHE A 115 -2.00 21.79 -3.57
C PHE A 115 -3.21 22.59 -4.03
N GLN A 116 -3.70 22.23 -5.21
CA GLN A 116 -4.87 22.83 -5.85
C GLN A 116 -6.15 22.05 -5.49
N ILE A 117 -7.25 22.78 -5.26
CA ILE A 117 -8.59 22.20 -5.08
C ILE A 117 -9.07 21.46 -6.33
N PHE A 118 -9.82 20.38 -6.13
CA PHE A 118 -10.43 19.61 -7.20
C PHE A 118 -11.66 20.33 -7.78
N ARG A 119 -11.61 20.62 -9.08
CA ARG A 119 -12.72 21.23 -9.85
C ARG A 119 -13.58 20.20 -10.59
N VAL A 120 -13.08 18.97 -10.75
CA VAL A 120 -13.80 17.85 -11.40
C VAL A 120 -14.82 17.30 -10.41
N LYS A 121 -16.08 17.18 -10.82
CA LYS A 121 -17.14 16.61 -9.98
C LYS A 121 -17.00 15.10 -9.89
N ALA A 122 -16.76 14.60 -8.69
CA ALA A 122 -16.70 13.19 -8.34
C ALA A 122 -17.28 13.00 -6.92
N PRO A 123 -17.68 11.78 -6.51
CA PRO A 123 -18.35 11.54 -5.23
C PRO A 123 -17.56 11.95 -3.97
N ASP A 124 -16.25 12.13 -4.09
CA ASP A 124 -15.32 12.51 -3.01
C ASP A 124 -14.74 13.94 -3.18
N THR A 125 -15.18 14.71 -4.18
CA THR A 125 -14.60 16.03 -4.47
C THR A 125 -14.81 17.01 -3.32
N GLU A 126 -15.98 17.01 -2.70
CA GLU A 126 -16.30 17.91 -1.59
C GLU A 126 -15.51 17.56 -0.32
N SER A 127 -15.37 16.27 0.01
CA SER A 127 -14.59 15.81 1.17
C SER A 127 -13.09 16.02 0.97
N TRP A 128 -12.57 15.85 -0.25
CA TRP A 128 -11.18 16.21 -0.58
C TRP A 128 -10.93 17.71 -0.51
N ASN A 129 -11.83 18.54 -1.03
CA ASN A 129 -11.68 19.99 -0.93
C ASN A 129 -11.79 20.48 0.52
N ALA A 130 -12.68 19.90 1.33
CA ALA A 130 -12.75 20.18 2.77
C ALA A 130 -11.47 19.77 3.51
N PHE A 131 -10.88 18.63 3.16
CA PHE A 131 -9.57 18.21 3.66
C PHE A 131 -8.47 19.23 3.32
N LEU A 132 -8.34 19.60 2.03
CA LEU A 132 -7.31 20.53 1.56
C LEU A 132 -7.45 21.94 2.18
N MET A 133 -8.68 22.45 2.29
CA MET A 133 -8.96 23.74 2.95
C MET A 133 -8.74 23.69 4.47
N GLY A 134 -8.75 22.50 5.08
CA GLY A 134 -8.43 22.28 6.49
C GLY A 134 -6.92 22.20 6.78
N LEU A 135 -6.05 22.16 5.76
CA LEU A 135 -4.61 22.17 5.94
C LEU A 135 -4.10 23.59 6.27
N THR A 136 -3.19 23.68 7.25
CA THR A 136 -2.44 24.89 7.54
C THR A 136 -1.51 25.25 6.39
N GLU A 137 -1.11 26.52 6.26
CA GLU A 137 -0.31 27.02 5.12
C GLU A 137 1.02 26.28 4.96
N ASP A 138 1.67 25.96 6.08
CA ASP A 138 2.90 25.18 6.16
C ASP A 138 2.75 23.71 5.73
N ARG A 139 1.53 23.22 5.49
CA ARG A 139 1.22 21.82 5.14
C ARG A 139 0.53 21.67 3.78
N ARG A 140 0.54 22.70 2.92
CA ARG A 140 -0.13 22.70 1.61
C ARG A 140 0.79 22.46 0.41
N GLN A 141 2.08 22.20 0.59
CA GLN A 141 3.02 21.94 -0.51
C GLN A 141 3.53 20.49 -0.50
N TRP A 142 4.01 20.01 -1.63
CA TRP A 142 4.50 18.63 -1.82
C TRP A 142 5.57 18.19 -0.81
N PHE A 143 6.51 19.09 -0.47
CA PHE A 143 7.59 18.79 0.47
C PHE A 143 7.18 19.06 1.91
N SER A 144 6.22 19.98 2.15
CA SER A 144 5.89 20.47 3.49
C SER A 144 4.69 19.78 4.14
N ALA A 145 3.80 19.20 3.35
CA ALA A 145 2.69 18.38 3.84
C ALA A 145 3.19 17.08 4.48
N VAL A 146 2.35 16.50 5.35
CA VAL A 146 2.53 15.11 5.82
C VAL A 146 2.63 14.20 4.60
N TRP A 147 3.61 13.31 4.59
CA TRP A 147 3.99 12.50 3.43
C TRP A 147 2.80 11.72 2.87
N ILE A 148 2.03 11.05 3.73
CA ILE A 148 0.82 10.33 3.30
C ILE A 148 -0.25 11.25 2.69
N HIS A 149 -0.41 12.48 3.17
CA HIS A 149 -1.35 13.44 2.60
C HIS A 149 -0.96 13.79 1.15
N ALA A 150 0.33 14.06 0.92
CA ALA A 150 0.87 14.40 -0.38
C ALA A 150 0.79 13.22 -1.37
N GLU A 151 1.07 11.99 -0.94
CA GLU A 151 0.95 10.81 -1.82
C GLU A 151 -0.51 10.49 -2.15
N CYS A 152 -1.40 10.54 -1.16
CA CYS A 152 -2.83 10.37 -1.39
C CYS A 152 -3.36 11.47 -2.35
N TYR A 153 -2.88 12.70 -2.21
CA TYR A 153 -3.21 13.80 -3.12
C TYR A 153 -2.69 13.54 -4.54
N MET A 154 -1.47 13.01 -4.71
CA MET A 154 -0.93 12.59 -6.02
C MET A 154 -1.85 11.58 -6.72
N TYR A 155 -2.17 10.45 -6.07
CA TYR A 155 -3.03 9.43 -6.69
C TYR A 155 -4.44 9.95 -6.98
N ARG A 156 -4.98 10.81 -6.10
CA ARG A 156 -6.28 11.46 -6.35
C ARG A 156 -6.22 12.49 -7.49
N ARG A 157 -5.08 13.15 -7.71
CA ARG A 157 -4.82 14.04 -8.87
C ARG A 157 -4.71 13.25 -10.17
N ILE A 158 -3.95 12.15 -10.20
CA ILE A 158 -3.89 11.23 -11.36
C ILE A 158 -5.31 10.79 -11.73
N TRP A 159 -6.07 10.23 -10.78
CA TRP A 159 -7.44 9.80 -11.06
C TRP A 159 -8.33 10.96 -11.55
N SER A 160 -8.20 12.15 -10.94
CA SER A 160 -8.94 13.34 -11.37
C SER A 160 -8.64 13.79 -12.79
N ILE A 161 -7.44 13.50 -13.32
CA ILE A 161 -7.07 13.80 -14.71
C ILE A 161 -7.84 12.89 -15.65
N PHE A 162 -7.87 11.57 -15.38
CA PHE A 162 -8.64 10.60 -16.16
C PHE A 162 -10.15 10.89 -16.11
N GLN A 163 -10.70 11.32 -14.97
CA GLN A 163 -12.13 11.71 -14.85
C GLN A 163 -12.53 12.95 -15.69
N ARG A 164 -11.60 13.66 -16.35
CA ARG A 164 -11.91 14.76 -17.30
C ARG A 164 -12.10 14.29 -18.74
N SER A 165 -11.78 13.04 -19.02
CA SER A 165 -11.88 12.41 -20.33
C SER A 165 -13.20 11.66 -20.45
N ASP A 166 -13.86 11.79 -21.60
CA ASP A 166 -15.11 11.07 -21.86
C ASP A 166 -14.82 9.59 -22.20
N THR A 167 -13.68 9.31 -22.85
CA THR A 167 -13.26 7.95 -23.25
C THR A 167 -12.44 7.20 -22.21
N LEU A 168 -11.69 7.90 -21.34
CA LEU A 168 -10.70 7.32 -20.42
C LEU A 168 -11.13 7.34 -18.95
N ALA A 169 -12.28 7.93 -18.58
CA ALA A 169 -12.72 7.98 -17.18
C ALA A 169 -12.86 6.60 -16.50
N ASN A 170 -13.08 5.53 -17.26
CA ASN A 170 -13.18 4.16 -16.76
C ASN A 170 -11.94 3.29 -17.07
N TYR A 171 -10.88 3.86 -17.65
CA TYR A 171 -9.67 3.13 -18.00
C TYR A 171 -8.81 2.86 -16.75
N ASP A 172 -8.52 1.60 -16.44
CA ASP A 172 -7.62 1.22 -15.35
C ASP A 172 -6.16 1.23 -15.84
N TYR A 173 -5.52 2.39 -15.68
CA TYR A 173 -4.12 2.63 -16.04
C TYR A 173 -3.10 1.80 -15.24
N PHE A 174 -3.52 1.02 -14.23
CA PHE A 174 -2.67 0.00 -13.57
C PHE A 174 -3.14 -1.44 -13.82
N GLY A 175 -4.27 -1.64 -14.48
CA GLY A 175 -4.96 -2.92 -14.63
C GLY A 175 -4.06 -4.02 -15.18
N ASP A 176 -3.41 -3.76 -16.32
CA ASP A 176 -2.56 -4.76 -16.98
C ASP A 176 -1.32 -5.14 -16.17
N GLN A 177 -0.73 -4.23 -15.38
CA GLN A 177 0.37 -4.56 -14.50
C GLN A 177 -0.08 -5.54 -13.41
N LYS A 178 -1.21 -5.25 -12.73
CA LYS A 178 -1.82 -6.13 -11.72
C LYS A 178 -2.18 -7.51 -12.30
N MET A 179 -2.80 -7.54 -13.48
CA MET A 179 -3.17 -8.78 -14.17
C MET A 179 -1.96 -9.59 -14.64
N SER A 180 -0.92 -8.93 -15.17
CA SER A 180 0.32 -9.57 -15.62
C SER A 180 1.08 -10.18 -14.44
N ALA A 181 1.28 -9.43 -13.36
CA ALA A 181 1.88 -9.93 -12.12
C ALA A 181 1.16 -11.18 -11.59
N THR A 182 -0.18 -11.16 -11.59
CA THR A 182 -1.00 -12.34 -11.21
C THR A 182 -0.73 -13.54 -12.13
N ARG A 183 -0.73 -13.32 -13.45
CA ARG A 183 -0.50 -14.39 -14.44
C ARG A 183 0.90 -15.00 -14.30
N ASN A 184 1.92 -14.20 -13.99
CA ASN A 184 3.28 -14.70 -13.80
C ASN A 184 3.40 -15.61 -12.57
N LEU A 185 2.61 -15.36 -11.52
CA LEU A 185 2.60 -16.16 -10.29
C LEU A 185 1.60 -17.34 -10.31
N THR A 186 0.94 -17.60 -11.44
CA THR A 186 -0.03 -18.70 -11.66
C THR A 186 0.44 -20.07 -11.11
N PRO A 187 1.68 -20.56 -11.39
CA PRO A 187 2.11 -21.88 -10.91
C PRO A 187 2.31 -21.91 -9.39
N MET A 188 2.84 -20.82 -8.83
CA MET A 188 3.09 -20.62 -7.41
C MET A 188 1.77 -20.63 -6.62
N MET A 189 0.81 -19.82 -7.07
CA MET A 189 -0.54 -19.74 -6.48
C MET A 189 -1.24 -21.11 -6.51
N ARG A 190 -1.04 -21.92 -7.57
CA ARG A 190 -1.55 -23.30 -7.62
C ARG A 190 -0.89 -24.21 -6.59
N GLY A 191 0.43 -24.16 -6.45
CA GLY A 191 1.17 -24.97 -5.47
C GLY A 191 0.68 -24.70 -4.04
N ILE A 192 0.57 -23.42 -3.68
CA ILE A 192 0.06 -22.96 -2.38
C ILE A 192 -1.38 -23.39 -2.16
N LEU A 193 -2.29 -23.15 -3.12
CA LEU A 193 -3.70 -23.53 -3.00
C LEU A 193 -3.90 -25.05 -2.78
N VAL A 194 -3.02 -25.88 -3.32
CA VAL A 194 -3.07 -27.34 -3.09
C VAL A 194 -2.57 -27.66 -1.68
N ALA A 195 -1.49 -27.03 -1.22
CA ALA A 195 -0.91 -27.26 0.10
C ALA A 195 -1.77 -26.73 1.27
N THR A 196 -2.50 -25.62 1.08
CA THR A 196 -3.39 -25.01 2.10
C THR A 196 -4.81 -25.58 2.10
N ARG A 197 -5.09 -26.64 1.33
CA ARG A 197 -6.44 -27.17 1.15
C ARG A 197 -6.88 -28.03 2.33
N LYS A 198 -8.06 -27.73 2.92
CA LYS A 198 -8.64 -28.47 4.07
C LYS A 198 -7.72 -28.55 5.28
N LEU A 199 -7.03 -27.46 5.62
CA LEU A 199 -6.28 -27.37 6.87
C LEU A 199 -7.24 -27.51 8.07
N MET A 200 -6.87 -28.34 9.04
CA MET A 200 -7.63 -28.48 10.28
C MET A 200 -7.56 -27.21 11.14
N ARG A 201 -8.64 -26.88 11.87
CA ARG A 201 -8.65 -25.79 12.86
C ARG A 201 -7.54 -25.99 13.90
N SER A 202 -6.49 -25.19 13.82
CA SER A 202 -5.43 -25.11 14.83
C SER A 202 -4.79 -23.72 14.86
N LYS A 203 -4.21 -23.35 16.02
CA LYS A 203 -3.44 -22.11 16.20
C LYS A 203 -2.30 -22.03 15.18
N GLN A 204 -1.55 -23.12 15.01
CA GLN A 204 -0.44 -23.21 14.06
C GLN A 204 -0.86 -22.95 12.60
N ASN A 205 -1.93 -23.60 12.11
CA ASN A 205 -2.39 -23.40 10.73
C ASN A 205 -2.88 -21.97 10.48
N PHE A 206 -3.51 -21.35 11.49
CA PHE A 206 -3.91 -19.94 11.44
C PHE A 206 -2.69 -19.01 11.37
N GLN A 207 -1.69 -19.21 12.24
CA GLN A 207 -0.46 -18.43 12.25
C GLN A 207 0.30 -18.55 10.91
N HIS A 208 0.39 -19.76 10.34
CA HIS A 208 0.98 -19.95 9.02
C HIS A 208 0.26 -19.15 7.91
N LEU A 209 -1.08 -19.10 7.94
CA LEU A 209 -1.86 -18.33 6.95
C LEU A 209 -1.80 -16.82 7.18
N LEU A 210 -1.72 -16.35 8.43
CA LEU A 210 -1.43 -14.95 8.75
C LEU A 210 -0.06 -14.54 8.21
N LYS A 211 0.97 -15.36 8.42
CA LYS A 211 2.33 -15.13 7.90
C LYS A 211 2.35 -15.15 6.38
N LEU A 212 1.65 -16.08 5.73
CA LEU A 212 1.49 -16.11 4.26
C LEU A 212 0.76 -14.86 3.72
N SER A 213 -0.24 -14.34 4.43
CA SER A 213 -0.93 -13.09 4.10
C SER A 213 -0.02 -11.86 4.29
N THR A 214 0.81 -11.86 5.34
CA THR A 214 1.82 -10.82 5.63
C THR A 214 2.91 -10.77 4.56
N TRP A 215 3.48 -11.93 4.21
CA TRP A 215 4.53 -12.08 3.21
C TRP A 215 4.03 -12.10 1.77
N GLY A 216 2.71 -11.92 1.54
CA GLY A 216 2.14 -11.80 0.19
C GLY A 216 2.73 -10.67 -0.66
N ASN A 217 3.38 -9.70 -0.01
CA ASN A 217 4.09 -8.58 -0.62
C ASN A 217 5.58 -8.84 -0.93
N ARG A 218 6.16 -9.98 -0.50
CA ARG A 218 7.55 -10.38 -0.71
C ARG A 218 7.59 -11.67 -1.53
N CYS A 219 7.15 -11.60 -2.79
CA CYS A 219 7.05 -12.75 -3.70
C CYS A 219 8.42 -13.26 -4.24
N ASP A 220 9.41 -13.45 -3.36
CA ASP A 220 10.54 -14.36 -3.58
C ASP A 220 10.40 -15.65 -2.76
N LEU A 221 9.15 -16.10 -2.59
CA LEU A 221 8.85 -17.50 -2.34
C LEU A 221 9.23 -18.27 -3.60
N SER A 222 10.52 -18.59 -3.78
CA SER A 222 11.12 -19.35 -4.89
C SER A 222 10.56 -20.78 -5.00
N ILE A 223 9.27 -20.89 -5.30
CA ILE A 223 8.48 -22.11 -5.40
C ILE A 223 8.80 -22.74 -6.75
N THR A 224 9.65 -23.76 -6.70
CA THR A 224 10.07 -24.49 -7.89
C THR A 224 8.85 -25.05 -8.61
N THR A 225 8.86 -24.96 -9.94
CA THR A 225 7.70 -25.15 -10.82
C THR A 225 7.20 -26.60 -10.95
N LYS A 226 7.49 -27.47 -9.97
CA LYS A 226 7.32 -28.93 -10.05
C LYS A 226 6.54 -29.51 -8.86
N GLY A 227 5.27 -29.11 -8.72
CA GLY A 227 4.29 -29.80 -7.89
C GLY A 227 3.73 -28.96 -6.73
N PRO A 228 2.95 -29.59 -5.82
CA PRO A 228 2.57 -28.97 -4.56
C PRO A 228 3.82 -28.76 -3.71
N ASP A 229 4.06 -27.54 -3.22
CA ASP A 229 5.15 -27.28 -2.28
C ASP A 229 4.75 -27.81 -0.90
N ALA A 230 5.08 -29.08 -0.65
CA ALA A 230 4.86 -29.75 0.64
C ALA A 230 5.59 -29.04 1.80
N ASN A 231 6.56 -28.18 1.48
CA ASN A 231 7.37 -27.43 2.43
C ASN A 231 6.93 -25.96 2.52
N ILE A 232 5.80 -25.54 1.94
CA ILE A 232 5.34 -24.13 2.00
C ILE A 232 5.35 -23.57 3.43
N PHE A 233 4.96 -24.37 4.42
CA PHE A 233 4.98 -23.97 5.83
C PHE A 233 6.39 -23.88 6.43
N HIS A 234 7.28 -24.80 6.08
CA HIS A 234 8.70 -24.73 6.47
C HIS A 234 9.32 -23.42 5.95
N ARG A 235 9.02 -23.08 4.70
CA ARG A 235 9.50 -21.85 4.06
C ARG A 235 8.91 -20.59 4.65
N ILE A 236 7.62 -20.59 4.99
CA ILE A 236 7.01 -19.48 5.74
C ILE A 236 7.73 -19.29 7.08
N SER A 237 8.11 -20.37 7.77
CA SER A 237 8.90 -20.31 9.01
C SER A 237 10.36 -19.86 8.81
N GLU A 238 10.95 -19.98 7.62
CA GLU A 238 12.27 -19.37 7.34
C GLU A 238 12.23 -17.84 7.46
N TYR A 239 11.10 -17.21 7.11
CA TYR A 239 10.89 -15.77 7.29
C TYR A 239 10.54 -15.35 8.72
N ASP A 240 10.46 -16.28 9.69
CA ASP A 240 10.24 -15.91 11.10
C ASP A 240 11.41 -15.09 11.66
N ALA A 241 12.62 -15.23 11.10
CA ALA A 241 13.78 -14.38 11.41
C ALA A 241 13.65 -12.92 10.91
N ASP A 242 12.72 -12.67 9.99
CA ASP A 242 12.43 -11.33 9.45
C ASP A 242 11.18 -10.68 10.06
N LEU A 243 10.47 -11.38 10.96
CA LEU A 243 9.38 -10.83 11.77
C LEU A 243 9.93 -10.10 13.00
N LEU A 244 9.93 -8.76 12.96
CA LEU A 244 10.41 -7.92 14.07
C LEU A 244 9.43 -7.88 15.25
N ALA A 245 8.16 -8.19 15.00
CA ALA A 245 7.13 -8.44 16.01
C ALA A 245 6.15 -9.49 15.47
N ASP A 246 5.88 -10.54 16.25
CA ASP A 246 4.90 -11.58 15.92
C ASP A 246 3.87 -11.74 17.05
N GLN A 247 2.73 -11.08 16.91
CA GLN A 247 1.57 -11.20 17.81
C GLN A 247 0.47 -12.11 17.22
N SER A 248 0.79 -12.96 16.23
CA SER A 248 -0.16 -13.88 15.60
C SER A 248 -0.83 -14.85 16.59
N ALA A 249 -0.13 -15.17 17.67
CA ALA A 249 -0.64 -15.96 18.78
C ALA A 249 -1.82 -15.30 19.49
N ASN A 250 -1.76 -13.98 19.70
CA ASN A 250 -2.78 -13.20 20.41
C ASN A 250 -4.01 -12.93 19.52
N ILE A 251 -3.81 -12.81 18.20
CA ILE A 251 -4.92 -12.72 17.23
C ILE A 251 -5.76 -14.01 17.25
N TRP A 252 -5.13 -15.18 17.39
CA TRP A 252 -5.85 -16.45 17.54
C TRP A 252 -6.68 -16.46 18.84
N GLU A 253 -6.08 -16.06 19.96
CA GLU A 253 -6.74 -16.00 21.27
C GLU A 253 -7.97 -15.09 21.23
N ASP A 254 -7.80 -13.84 20.77
CA ASP A 254 -8.88 -12.84 20.60
C ASP A 254 -10.06 -13.38 19.75
N LEU A 255 -9.78 -14.03 18.62
CA LEU A 255 -10.83 -14.65 17.79
C LEU A 255 -11.47 -15.89 18.43
N THR A 256 -10.75 -16.67 19.24
CA THR A 256 -11.33 -17.83 19.92
C THR A 256 -12.14 -17.49 21.17
N GLU A 257 -11.87 -16.34 21.78
CA GLU A 257 -12.57 -15.84 22.98
C GLU A 257 -13.70 -14.84 22.62
N ALA A 258 -13.74 -14.36 21.37
CA ALA A 258 -14.78 -13.45 20.89
C ALA A 258 -16.21 -14.02 21.01
N CYS A 259 -17.15 -13.16 21.40
CA CYS A 259 -18.57 -13.50 21.47
C CYS A 259 -19.21 -13.54 20.07
N GLU A 260 -20.04 -14.55 19.82
CA GLU A 260 -20.83 -14.68 18.59
C GLU A 260 -21.95 -13.62 18.49
N PRO A 261 -22.29 -13.10 17.29
CA PRO A 261 -21.76 -13.50 15.99
C PRO A 261 -20.38 -12.88 15.68
N ILE A 262 -19.38 -13.71 15.41
CA ILE A 262 -18.01 -13.25 15.09
C ILE A 262 -17.93 -12.86 13.62
N TYR A 263 -17.53 -11.61 13.33
CA TYR A 263 -17.11 -11.16 11.98
C TYR A 263 -15.65 -10.71 11.99
N VAL A 264 -14.98 -10.83 10.85
CA VAL A 264 -13.62 -10.33 10.62
C VAL A 264 -13.62 -9.38 9.42
N ASP A 265 -13.00 -8.22 9.56
CA ASP A 265 -12.80 -7.29 8.45
C ASP A 265 -11.37 -7.40 7.93
N ILE A 266 -11.18 -7.31 6.62
CA ILE A 266 -9.87 -7.22 5.97
C ILE A 266 -9.86 -5.94 5.15
N VAL A 267 -9.04 -4.97 5.55
CA VAL A 267 -8.73 -3.76 4.77
C VAL A 267 -7.53 -4.09 3.89
N CYS A 268 -7.83 -4.38 2.63
CA CYS A 268 -6.85 -4.93 1.70
C CYS A 268 -5.81 -3.90 1.25
N ASP A 269 -4.64 -4.41 0.88
CA ASP A 269 -3.56 -3.67 0.22
C ASP A 269 -3.59 -3.99 -1.28
N ASN A 270 -2.74 -4.90 -1.76
CA ASN A 270 -2.56 -5.13 -3.20
C ASN A 270 -3.50 -6.19 -3.80
N ALA A 271 -3.75 -6.03 -5.10
CA ALA A 271 -4.30 -7.06 -5.96
C ALA A 271 -3.26 -8.19 -6.22
N GLY A 272 -3.65 -9.18 -7.04
CA GLY A 272 -2.76 -10.28 -7.41
C GLY A 272 -2.45 -11.23 -6.26
N PHE A 273 -1.17 -11.52 -6.03
CA PHE A 273 -0.78 -12.59 -5.10
C PHE A 273 -1.19 -12.31 -3.65
N GLU A 274 -1.10 -11.06 -3.19
CA GLU A 274 -1.51 -10.68 -1.84
C GLU A 274 -3.02 -10.88 -1.63
N LEU A 275 -3.86 -10.38 -2.55
CA LEU A 275 -5.30 -10.65 -2.51
C LEU A 275 -5.61 -12.16 -2.53
N PHE A 276 -4.82 -12.96 -3.24
CA PHE A 276 -4.97 -14.42 -3.22
C PHE A 276 -4.65 -15.02 -1.84
N THR A 277 -3.57 -14.60 -1.16
CA THR A 277 -3.26 -15.10 0.19
C THR A 277 -4.28 -14.61 1.23
N ASP A 278 -4.83 -13.42 1.06
CA ASP A 278 -5.95 -12.91 1.88
C ASP A 278 -7.24 -13.72 1.69
N LEU A 279 -7.54 -14.15 0.45
CA LEU A 279 -8.67 -15.05 0.16
C LEU A 279 -8.46 -16.46 0.75
N LEU A 280 -7.23 -16.96 0.83
CA LEU A 280 -6.92 -18.22 1.53
C LEU A 280 -7.09 -18.12 3.05
N LEU A 281 -6.59 -17.03 3.65
CA LEU A 281 -6.77 -16.73 5.08
C LEU A 281 -8.27 -16.64 5.41
N ALA A 282 -9.04 -15.91 4.60
CA ALA A 282 -10.48 -15.79 4.76
C ALA A 282 -11.24 -17.11 4.59
N GLU A 283 -10.85 -17.96 3.62
CA GLU A 283 -11.44 -19.29 3.44
C GLU A 283 -11.22 -20.14 4.68
N TYR A 284 -10.01 -20.13 5.25
CA TYR A 284 -9.72 -20.82 6.50
C TYR A 284 -10.49 -20.26 7.70
N ILE A 285 -10.63 -18.93 7.84
CA ILE A 285 -11.40 -18.31 8.93
C ILE A 285 -12.86 -18.79 8.93
N ILE A 286 -13.47 -18.93 7.75
CA ILE A 286 -14.83 -19.48 7.59
C ILE A 286 -14.85 -21.00 7.79
N GLU A 287 -14.01 -21.77 7.08
CA GLU A 287 -14.03 -23.25 7.15
C GLU A 287 -13.66 -23.80 8.53
N SER A 288 -12.83 -23.09 9.30
CA SER A 288 -12.47 -23.45 10.68
C SER A 288 -13.48 -22.98 11.72
N GLY A 289 -14.47 -22.15 11.35
CA GLY A 289 -15.44 -21.58 12.28
C GLY A 289 -14.81 -20.61 13.28
N LEU A 290 -13.81 -19.82 12.85
CA LEU A 290 -13.29 -18.68 13.62
C LEU A 290 -14.15 -17.43 13.44
N ALA A 291 -14.86 -17.31 12.31
CA ALA A 291 -15.85 -16.25 12.11
C ALA A 291 -17.02 -16.76 11.27
N ARG A 292 -18.20 -16.17 11.48
CA ARG A 292 -19.37 -16.33 10.62
C ARG A 292 -19.25 -15.57 9.30
N ARG A 293 -18.49 -14.46 9.29
CA ARG A 293 -18.29 -13.63 8.10
C ARG A 293 -16.88 -13.05 8.01
N VAL A 294 -16.39 -12.91 6.78
CA VAL A 294 -15.24 -12.07 6.44
C VAL A 294 -15.69 -10.95 5.50
N ARG A 295 -15.37 -9.70 5.83
CA ARG A 295 -15.75 -8.49 5.09
C ARG A 295 -14.51 -7.82 4.48
N PHE A 296 -14.46 -7.70 3.17
CA PHE A 296 -13.33 -7.13 2.43
C PHE A 296 -13.59 -5.66 2.10
N HIS A 297 -12.68 -4.80 2.54
CA HIS A 297 -12.65 -3.38 2.21
C HIS A 297 -11.56 -3.13 1.18
N VAL A 298 -11.95 -2.60 0.01
CA VAL A 298 -11.07 -2.35 -1.14
C VAL A 298 -11.10 -0.88 -1.54
N LYS A 299 -10.13 -0.42 -2.33
CA LYS A 299 -10.00 0.99 -2.71
C LYS A 299 -11.09 1.41 -3.72
N ALA A 300 -11.61 2.63 -3.60
CA ALA A 300 -12.73 3.12 -4.40
C ALA A 300 -12.36 3.48 -5.85
N ILE A 301 -11.09 3.84 -6.06
CA ILE A 301 -10.45 4.29 -7.30
C ILE A 301 -9.08 3.58 -7.46
N PRO A 302 -8.44 3.56 -8.65
CA PRO A 302 -7.07 3.07 -8.80
C PRO A 302 -6.12 3.87 -7.90
N TRP A 303 -5.34 3.15 -7.08
CA TRP A 303 -4.65 3.71 -5.91
C TRP A 303 -3.30 3.00 -5.74
N PHE A 304 -2.25 3.73 -5.36
CA PHE A 304 -0.92 3.19 -5.02
C PHE A 304 -0.38 2.08 -5.95
N ILE A 305 -0.66 2.23 -7.25
CA ILE A 305 -0.34 1.29 -8.35
C ILE A 305 -1.08 -0.04 -8.23
N SER A 306 -0.74 -0.86 -7.23
CA SER A 306 -1.17 -2.25 -7.13
C SER A 306 -2.37 -2.49 -6.23
N ASP A 307 -2.88 -1.47 -5.53
CA ASP A 307 -3.99 -1.66 -4.59
C ASP A 307 -5.24 -2.27 -5.24
N VAL A 308 -5.88 -3.19 -4.51
CA VAL A 308 -7.11 -3.83 -4.98
C VAL A 308 -8.28 -2.85 -5.01
N THR A 309 -8.97 -2.79 -6.15
CA THR A 309 -10.30 -2.18 -6.29
C THR A 309 -11.39 -3.25 -6.45
N HIS A 310 -12.66 -2.85 -6.47
CA HIS A 310 -13.77 -3.74 -6.84
C HIS A 310 -13.59 -4.41 -8.21
N GLN A 311 -12.92 -3.75 -9.17
CA GLN A 311 -12.69 -4.35 -10.49
C GLN A 311 -11.66 -5.47 -10.41
N ASP A 312 -10.55 -5.25 -9.71
CA ASP A 312 -9.48 -6.24 -9.47
C ASP A 312 -9.99 -7.48 -8.73
N PHE A 313 -10.78 -7.27 -7.67
CA PHE A 313 -11.38 -8.36 -6.90
C PHE A 313 -12.28 -9.24 -7.79
N ASN A 314 -13.18 -8.60 -8.55
CA ASN A 314 -14.06 -9.33 -9.48
C ASN A 314 -13.30 -9.98 -10.65
N TRP A 315 -12.22 -9.35 -11.13
CA TRP A 315 -11.34 -9.94 -12.13
C TRP A 315 -10.67 -11.21 -11.59
N MET A 316 -10.13 -11.19 -10.36
CA MET A 316 -9.50 -12.35 -9.73
C MET A 316 -10.47 -13.52 -9.54
N LEU A 317 -11.71 -13.26 -9.09
CA LEU A 317 -12.74 -14.29 -8.98
C LEU A 317 -13.04 -14.93 -10.34
N ASN A 318 -13.14 -14.11 -11.39
CA ASN A 318 -13.37 -14.58 -12.75
C ASN A 318 -12.18 -15.38 -13.29
N TYR A 319 -10.96 -14.92 -13.03
CA TYR A 319 -9.71 -15.58 -13.38
C TYR A 319 -9.68 -17.00 -12.78
N PHE A 320 -9.92 -17.16 -11.46
CA PHE A 320 -9.99 -18.50 -10.85
C PHE A 320 -11.13 -19.36 -11.42
N ARG A 321 -12.34 -18.81 -11.55
CA ARG A 321 -13.52 -19.55 -12.06
C ARG A 321 -13.35 -20.06 -13.49
N LYS A 322 -12.62 -19.32 -14.33
CA LYS A 322 -12.43 -19.62 -15.76
C LYS A 322 -11.08 -20.29 -16.08
N HIS A 323 -10.15 -20.38 -15.13
CA HIS A 323 -8.82 -20.96 -15.38
C HIS A 323 -8.87 -22.41 -15.87
N GLU A 324 -7.86 -22.84 -16.62
CA GLU A 324 -7.69 -24.23 -17.07
C GLU A 324 -7.38 -25.23 -15.94
N PHE A 325 -6.85 -24.74 -14.80
CA PHE A 325 -6.55 -25.56 -13.63
C PHE A 325 -7.82 -25.92 -12.85
N LYS A 326 -8.01 -27.22 -12.54
CA LYS A 326 -9.20 -27.74 -11.86
C LYS A 326 -9.31 -27.20 -10.43
N GLU A 327 -8.16 -26.98 -9.80
CA GLU A 327 -7.96 -26.47 -8.46
C GLU A 327 -8.42 -25.01 -8.36
N PHE A 328 -7.99 -24.16 -9.29
CA PHE A 328 -8.46 -22.77 -9.41
C PHE A 328 -9.97 -22.70 -9.67
N ARG A 329 -10.51 -23.50 -10.59
CA ARG A 329 -11.97 -23.54 -10.80
C ARG A 329 -12.73 -24.02 -9.56
N ALA A 330 -12.16 -24.92 -8.76
CA ALA A 330 -12.75 -25.36 -7.51
C ALA A 330 -12.70 -24.27 -6.43
N PHE A 331 -11.59 -23.53 -6.31
CA PHE A 331 -11.45 -22.39 -5.39
C PHE A 331 -12.39 -21.25 -5.77
N GLY A 332 -12.36 -20.79 -7.03
CA GLY A 332 -13.26 -19.75 -7.53
C GLY A 332 -14.76 -20.10 -7.39
N ARG A 333 -15.12 -21.40 -7.38
CA ARG A 333 -16.49 -21.83 -7.03
C ARG A 333 -16.79 -21.76 -5.53
N ARG A 334 -15.84 -22.07 -4.64
CA ARG A 334 -16.01 -21.93 -3.18
C ARG A 334 -16.16 -20.47 -2.78
N ILE A 335 -15.22 -19.61 -3.21
CA ILE A 335 -15.28 -18.17 -2.94
C ILE A 335 -16.56 -17.53 -3.47
N HIS A 336 -17.02 -17.90 -4.67
CA HIS A 336 -18.30 -17.44 -5.19
C HIS A 336 -19.51 -17.98 -4.39
N GLY A 337 -19.38 -19.17 -3.78
CA GLY A 337 -20.34 -19.70 -2.81
C GLY A 337 -20.43 -18.82 -1.56
N TYR A 338 -19.29 -18.54 -0.92
CA TYR A 338 -19.22 -17.67 0.27
C TYR A 338 -19.77 -16.26 0.02
N ILE A 339 -19.56 -15.71 -1.18
CA ILE A 339 -20.15 -14.41 -1.56
C ILE A 339 -21.68 -14.52 -1.67
N ARG A 340 -22.20 -15.61 -2.24
CA ARG A 340 -23.63 -15.84 -2.43
C ARG A 340 -24.38 -16.06 -1.11
N ASP A 341 -23.80 -16.78 -0.16
CA ASP A 341 -24.38 -17.02 1.18
C ASP A 341 -24.04 -15.92 2.21
N ARG A 342 -23.24 -14.93 1.82
CA ARG A 342 -22.77 -13.79 2.64
C ARG A 342 -21.87 -14.22 3.81
N SER A 343 -21.17 -15.35 3.70
CA SER A 343 -19.99 -15.64 4.53
C SER A 343 -18.81 -14.75 4.11
N PHE A 344 -18.68 -14.43 2.83
CA PHE A 344 -17.79 -13.38 2.33
C PHE A 344 -18.64 -12.18 1.90
N ILE A 345 -18.21 -10.98 2.25
CA ILE A 345 -18.83 -9.72 1.81
C ILE A 345 -17.73 -8.84 1.19
N LEU A 346 -17.87 -8.48 -0.07
CA LEU A 346 -17.11 -7.35 -0.63
C LEU A 346 -17.90 -6.08 -0.27
N CYS A 347 -17.35 -5.24 0.60
CA CYS A 347 -18.03 -4.04 1.09
C CYS A 347 -18.26 -3.02 -0.01
N ASP A 348 -19.26 -2.16 0.16
CA ASP A 348 -19.52 -1.06 -0.77
C ASP A 348 -18.34 -0.07 -0.81
N LYS A 349 -18.25 0.71 -1.90
CA LYS A 349 -17.18 1.69 -2.09
C LYS A 349 -17.16 2.75 -0.98
N SER A 350 -16.12 2.71 -0.16
CA SER A 350 -15.80 3.76 0.80
C SER A 350 -14.64 4.62 0.29
N TYR A 351 -14.91 5.90 0.05
CA TYR A 351 -13.89 6.87 -0.34
C TYR A 351 -12.97 7.28 0.82
N PHE A 352 -13.26 6.86 2.06
CA PHE A 352 -12.36 7.07 3.21
C PHE A 352 -10.98 6.43 2.97
N TRP A 353 -10.96 5.20 2.43
CA TRP A 353 -9.72 4.47 2.14
C TRP A 353 -8.82 5.21 1.15
N THR A 354 -9.42 5.94 0.20
CA THR A 354 -8.74 6.75 -0.83
C THR A 354 -8.83 8.26 -0.54
N SER A 355 -8.98 8.64 0.73
CA SER A 355 -8.90 10.03 1.19
C SER A 355 -7.53 10.36 1.78
N GLY A 356 -7.25 11.64 2.02
CA GLY A 356 -6.06 12.08 2.76
C GLY A 356 -6.13 11.83 4.27
N TYR A 357 -7.28 11.41 4.81
CA TYR A 357 -7.44 11.19 6.26
C TYR A 357 -6.78 9.88 6.73
N ASP A 358 -6.16 9.96 7.92
CA ASP A 358 -5.71 8.84 8.73
C ASP A 358 -6.87 8.21 9.54
N CYS A 359 -6.66 7.00 10.05
CA CYS A 359 -7.69 6.21 10.72
C CYS A 359 -8.27 6.86 12.00
N SER A 360 -7.49 7.64 12.76
CA SER A 360 -8.00 8.37 13.95
C SER A 360 -9.17 9.29 13.63
N GLN A 361 -9.21 9.80 12.39
CA GLN A 361 -10.25 10.72 11.92
C GLN A 361 -11.52 10.01 11.47
N MET A 362 -11.52 8.68 11.30
CA MET A 362 -12.64 7.92 10.74
C MET A 362 -13.95 8.13 11.50
N LYS A 363 -13.90 8.15 12.85
CA LYS A 363 -15.09 8.37 13.69
C LYS A 363 -15.77 9.72 13.43
N ARG A 364 -15.00 10.74 13.05
CA ARG A 364 -15.50 12.09 12.73
C ARG A 364 -15.90 12.22 11.26
N MET A 365 -15.06 11.72 10.35
CA MET A 365 -15.20 11.97 8.92
C MET A 365 -16.10 10.95 8.20
N GLN A 366 -16.22 9.73 8.73
CA GLN A 366 -17.07 8.67 8.17
C GLN A 366 -17.66 7.80 9.30
N PRO A 367 -18.53 8.36 10.17
CA PRO A 367 -19.04 7.67 11.36
C PRO A 367 -19.73 6.34 11.04
N CYS A 368 -20.47 6.23 9.94
CA CYS A 368 -21.13 4.99 9.54
C CYS A 368 -20.14 3.85 9.24
N LEU A 369 -18.95 4.15 8.70
CA LEU A 369 -17.90 3.15 8.48
C LEU A 369 -17.28 2.72 9.81
N TYR A 370 -17.05 3.67 10.72
CA TYR A 370 -16.52 3.38 12.05
C TYR A 370 -17.45 2.45 12.85
N VAL A 371 -18.75 2.74 12.84
CA VAL A 371 -19.78 1.87 13.45
C VAL A 371 -19.79 0.49 12.77
N TYR A 372 -19.83 0.45 11.44
CA TYR A 372 -19.83 -0.82 10.69
C TYR A 372 -18.61 -1.69 11.03
N ILE A 373 -17.40 -1.13 11.08
CA ILE A 373 -16.18 -1.86 11.47
C ILE A 373 -16.24 -2.32 12.94
N SER A 374 -16.84 -1.53 13.85
CA SER A 374 -16.96 -1.90 15.27
C SER A 374 -17.80 -3.16 15.54
N GLU A 375 -18.69 -3.54 14.60
CA GLU A 375 -19.44 -4.81 14.66
C GLU A 375 -18.52 -6.04 14.58
N ALA A 376 -17.41 -5.97 13.82
CA ALA A 376 -16.49 -7.11 13.66
C ALA A 376 -15.67 -7.34 14.93
N ALA A 377 -15.32 -8.59 15.24
CA ALA A 377 -14.43 -8.91 16.35
C ALA A 377 -13.02 -8.37 16.11
N LEU A 378 -12.54 -8.48 14.88
CA LEU A 378 -11.19 -8.11 14.45
C LEU A 378 -11.26 -7.36 13.11
N VAL A 379 -10.46 -6.31 12.97
CA VAL A 379 -10.14 -5.71 11.67
C VAL A 379 -8.66 -5.88 11.36
N ILE A 380 -8.35 -6.50 10.23
CA ILE A 380 -7.00 -6.77 9.74
C ILE A 380 -6.67 -5.74 8.66
N PHE A 381 -5.66 -4.91 8.92
CA PHE A 381 -5.10 -3.97 7.96
C PHE A 381 -3.89 -4.58 7.28
N LYS A 382 -3.93 -4.70 5.96
CA LYS A 382 -2.84 -5.26 5.15
C LYS A 382 -1.87 -4.16 4.70
N GLY A 383 -0.58 -4.45 4.69
CA GLY A 383 0.42 -3.65 3.97
C GLY A 383 0.83 -2.33 4.63
N ASP A 384 1.75 -1.64 3.96
CA ASP A 384 2.49 -0.51 4.51
C ASP A 384 1.67 0.78 4.57
N LEU A 385 0.91 1.09 3.51
CA LEU A 385 0.07 2.28 3.44
C LEU A 385 -1.01 2.29 4.54
N ASN A 386 -1.64 1.14 4.76
CA ASN A 386 -2.65 1.02 5.82
C ASN A 386 -2.03 1.18 7.21
N TYR A 387 -0.80 0.68 7.45
CA TYR A 387 -0.09 0.90 8.71
C TYR A 387 0.22 2.39 8.93
N ARG A 388 0.70 3.09 7.91
CA ARG A 388 0.90 4.55 7.94
C ARG A 388 -0.41 5.29 8.24
N LYS A 389 -1.54 4.86 7.65
CA LYS A 389 -2.89 5.39 7.98
C LYS A 389 -3.34 5.08 9.41
N LEU A 390 -2.96 3.93 9.98
CA LEU A 390 -3.28 3.61 11.37
C LEU A 390 -2.53 4.51 12.35
N LEU A 391 -1.25 4.77 12.07
CA LEU A 391 -0.36 5.52 12.96
C LEU A 391 -0.40 7.05 12.72
N GLY A 392 -0.93 7.49 11.57
CA GLY A 392 -1.04 8.90 11.19
C GLY A 392 0.21 9.47 10.52
N ASP A 393 1.13 8.62 10.03
CA ASP A 393 2.42 9.00 9.45
C ASP A 393 3.29 9.84 10.42
N ILE A 394 3.28 9.46 11.71
CA ILE A 394 4.03 10.13 12.80
C ILE A 394 5.23 9.27 13.21
N ASN A 395 6.36 9.93 13.47
CA ASN A 395 7.62 9.31 13.89
C ASN A 395 7.62 8.94 15.39
N TYR A 396 6.98 7.84 15.77
CA TYR A 396 6.98 7.33 17.15
C TYR A 396 8.34 6.75 17.57
N ASN A 397 8.55 6.56 18.87
CA ASN A 397 9.68 5.75 19.32
C ASN A 397 9.46 4.29 18.90
N SER A 398 10.55 3.59 18.59
CA SER A 398 10.54 2.17 18.21
C SER A 398 9.81 1.28 19.23
N THR A 399 9.85 1.64 20.51
CA THR A 399 9.28 0.89 21.64
C THR A 399 7.89 1.36 22.08
N ASP A 400 7.34 2.44 21.51
CA ASP A 400 5.99 2.92 21.85
C ASP A 400 4.95 1.85 21.50
N LYS A 401 3.94 1.62 22.33
CA LYS A 401 3.01 0.50 22.10
C LYS A 401 2.12 0.78 20.88
N PHE A 402 1.91 -0.24 20.06
CA PHE A 402 1.02 -0.16 18.89
C PHE A 402 -0.38 0.39 19.24
N SER A 403 -0.96 -0.03 20.37
CA SER A 403 -2.24 0.50 20.89
C SER A 403 -2.29 2.02 21.05
N ASP A 404 -1.17 2.59 21.50
CA ASP A 404 -1.08 3.99 21.91
C ASP A 404 -0.84 4.84 20.64
N CYS A 405 -0.06 4.31 19.70
CA CYS A 405 0.21 4.89 18.38
C CYS A 405 -1.04 4.90 17.45
N LEU A 406 -2.12 4.16 17.77
CA LEU A 406 -3.40 4.23 17.04
C LEU A 406 -4.18 5.53 17.27
N ARG A 407 -3.72 6.43 18.17
CA ARG A 407 -4.32 7.77 18.40
C ARG A 407 -5.83 7.71 18.71
N GLY A 408 -6.26 6.67 19.43
CA GLY A 408 -7.66 6.41 19.78
C GLY A 408 -8.51 5.72 18.70
N PHE A 409 -7.93 5.32 17.57
CA PHE A 409 -8.61 4.47 16.59
C PHE A 409 -8.74 3.02 17.09
N GLN A 410 -9.79 2.74 17.86
CA GLN A 410 -10.10 1.38 18.31
C GLN A 410 -11.60 1.08 18.19
N PRO A 411 -12.14 0.99 16.95
CA PRO A 411 -13.53 0.56 16.73
C PRO A 411 -13.75 -0.86 17.27
N THR A 412 -12.78 -1.74 17.05
CA THR A 412 -12.72 -3.13 17.53
C THR A 412 -11.26 -3.53 17.78
N SER A 413 -10.93 -4.82 17.95
CA SER A 413 -9.53 -5.27 17.93
C SER A 413 -8.91 -4.93 16.57
N VAL A 414 -7.79 -4.20 16.56
CA VAL A 414 -7.10 -3.74 15.34
C VAL A 414 -5.84 -4.56 15.14
N CYS A 415 -5.72 -5.27 14.03
CA CYS A 415 -4.53 -5.99 13.61
C CYS A 415 -3.88 -5.32 12.40
N ALA A 416 -2.56 -5.31 12.33
CA ALA A 416 -1.81 -4.94 11.14
C ALA A 416 -0.85 -6.06 10.71
N LEU A 417 -0.89 -6.40 9.42
CA LEU A 417 0.00 -7.37 8.75
C LEU A 417 0.82 -6.61 7.70
N ARG A 418 2.06 -6.24 8.05
CA ARG A 418 2.88 -5.30 7.26
C ARG A 418 4.26 -5.88 6.96
N ALA A 419 4.63 -5.94 5.68
CA ALA A 419 6.03 -5.84 5.25
C ALA A 419 6.45 -4.36 5.22
N ILE A 420 7.59 -4.03 5.82
CA ILE A 420 8.03 -2.66 6.11
C ILE A 420 8.62 -2.03 4.85
N LYS A 421 8.01 -0.94 4.38
CA LYS A 421 8.41 -0.18 3.18
C LYS A 421 8.45 1.34 3.44
N SER A 422 8.53 1.74 4.71
CA SER A 422 8.56 3.14 5.15
C SER A 422 9.23 3.27 6.53
N ASP A 423 9.79 4.46 6.76
CA ASP A 423 10.49 4.94 7.96
C ASP A 423 9.56 5.25 9.14
N ILE A 424 8.50 4.44 9.31
CA ILE A 424 7.63 4.43 10.49
C ILE A 424 7.63 3.05 11.14
N TYR A 425 7.60 3.01 12.47
CA TYR A 425 7.49 1.79 13.26
C TYR A 425 7.00 2.12 14.68
N CYS A 426 6.56 1.11 15.41
CA CYS A 426 6.32 1.15 16.85
C CYS A 426 6.29 -0.30 17.38
N GLY A 427 6.24 -0.50 18.69
CA GLY A 427 6.02 -1.80 19.33
C GLY A 427 7.11 -2.84 19.05
N LEU A 428 8.33 -2.39 18.76
CA LEU A 428 9.51 -3.23 18.55
C LEU A 428 10.31 -3.42 19.85
N PRO A 429 11.14 -4.46 19.96
CA PRO A 429 12.08 -4.61 21.07
C PRO A 429 13.11 -3.46 21.12
N VAL A 430 13.65 -3.21 22.32
CA VAL A 430 14.71 -2.22 22.55
C VAL A 430 15.96 -2.56 21.71
N CYS A 431 16.62 -1.55 21.16
CA CYS A 431 17.80 -1.65 20.29
C CYS A 431 17.58 -2.32 18.92
N THR A 432 16.36 -2.76 18.56
CA THR A 432 16.13 -3.45 17.27
C THR A 432 16.34 -2.53 16.07
N VAL A 433 15.88 -1.27 16.13
CA VAL A 433 16.03 -0.32 15.01
C VAL A 433 17.49 0.06 14.83
N GLU A 434 18.20 0.31 15.93
CA GLU A 434 19.60 0.67 15.98
C GLU A 434 20.46 -0.44 15.35
N TRP A 435 20.27 -1.70 15.77
CA TRP A 435 20.96 -2.86 15.20
C TRP A 435 20.69 -3.03 13.69
N LEU A 436 19.43 -2.96 13.26
CA LEU A 436 19.08 -3.12 11.85
C LEU A 436 19.62 -1.99 10.98
N THR A 437 19.69 -0.77 11.52
CA THR A 437 20.21 0.41 10.80
C THR A 437 21.74 0.40 10.73
N GLU A 438 22.42 -0.18 11.71
CA GLU A 438 23.88 -0.43 11.66
C GLU A 438 24.24 -1.52 10.65
N ASP A 439 23.46 -2.61 10.59
CA ASP A 439 23.66 -3.73 9.65
C ASP A 439 23.31 -3.36 8.20
N ASN A 440 22.16 -2.72 7.98
CA ASN A 440 21.70 -2.27 6.67
C ASN A 440 20.84 -1.00 6.78
N PRO A 441 21.37 0.21 6.52
CA PRO A 441 20.61 1.47 6.58
C PRO A 441 19.33 1.50 5.73
N GLU A 442 19.20 0.66 4.69
CA GLU A 442 18.03 0.60 3.79
C GLU A 442 16.99 -0.47 4.19
N TRP A 443 17.13 -1.13 5.36
CA TRP A 443 16.24 -2.20 5.80
C TRP A 443 14.74 -1.83 5.84
N MET A 444 14.43 -0.54 6.04
CA MET A 444 13.05 -0.03 6.11
C MET A 444 12.39 0.16 4.74
N ILE A 445 13.15 0.10 3.64
CA ILE A 445 12.65 0.37 2.28
C ILE A 445 12.69 -0.87 1.38
N SER A 446 13.36 -1.95 1.80
CA SER A 446 13.49 -3.19 1.03
C SER A 446 12.24 -4.07 1.02
N GLY A 447 11.33 -3.91 2.00
CA GLY A 447 10.18 -4.83 2.16
C GLY A 447 10.56 -6.18 2.76
N GLU A 448 11.79 -6.33 3.26
CA GLU A 448 12.29 -7.62 3.76
C GLU A 448 11.88 -7.92 5.19
N LYS A 449 11.82 -6.91 6.06
CA LYS A 449 11.34 -7.05 7.43
C LYS A 449 9.84 -6.86 7.52
N ALA A 450 9.19 -7.49 8.50
CA ALA A 450 7.75 -7.38 8.69
C ALA A 450 7.34 -7.34 10.17
N VAL A 451 6.09 -6.94 10.41
CA VAL A 451 5.42 -6.99 11.71
C VAL A 451 4.01 -7.57 11.59
N ILE A 452 3.64 -8.36 12.59
CA ILE A 452 2.27 -8.78 12.89
C ILE A 452 1.93 -8.20 14.27
N GLN A 453 1.13 -7.14 14.30
CA GLN A 453 0.79 -6.41 15.52
C GLN A 453 -0.72 -6.36 15.73
N VAL A 454 -1.17 -6.40 16.98
CA VAL A 454 -2.59 -6.33 17.36
C VAL A 454 -2.81 -5.48 18.62
N ALA A 455 -3.78 -4.56 18.53
CA ALA A 455 -4.32 -3.81 19.66
C ALA A 455 -5.68 -4.41 20.03
N ILE A 456 -5.67 -5.38 20.95
CA ILE A 456 -6.88 -6.08 21.42
C ILE A 456 -7.83 -5.09 22.10
N LYS A 457 -9.11 -5.16 21.75
CA LYS A 457 -10.17 -4.42 22.43
C LYS A 457 -10.96 -5.39 23.30
N HIS A 458 -10.66 -5.40 24.60
CA HIS A 458 -11.43 -6.18 25.57
C HIS A 458 -12.91 -5.75 25.54
N ARG A 459 -13.77 -6.68 25.12
CA ARG A 459 -15.23 -6.53 25.15
C ARG A 459 -15.72 -6.95 26.52
N LEU A 460 -16.28 -6.02 27.29
CA LEU A 460 -16.96 -6.40 28.53
C LEU A 460 -18.28 -7.07 28.17
N SER A 461 -18.67 -8.08 28.96
CA SER A 461 -19.93 -8.81 28.81
C SER A 461 -21.13 -7.93 29.19
N GLY A 462 -21.48 -7.02 28.28
CA GLY A 462 -22.50 -5.98 28.49
C GLY A 462 -22.31 -4.73 27.61
N ASP A 463 -21.18 -4.60 26.90
CA ASP A 463 -20.98 -3.49 25.95
C ASP A 463 -22.01 -3.57 24.82
N ILE A 464 -22.96 -2.64 24.83
CA ILE A 464 -23.98 -2.51 23.79
C ILE A 464 -23.27 -2.15 22.48
N ILE A 465 -23.59 -2.85 21.40
CA ILE A 465 -23.21 -2.47 20.04
C ILE A 465 -24.00 -1.20 19.70
N VAL A 466 -23.32 -0.05 19.65
CA VAL A 466 -23.89 1.29 19.39
C VAL A 466 -23.75 1.67 17.93
#